data_AF-A0A6N9JI01-F1
#
_entry.id   AF-A0A6N9JI01-F1
#
_cell.length_a   1.000
_cell.length_b   1.000
_cell.length_c   1.000
_cell.angle_alpha   90.00
_cell.angle_beta   90.00
_cell.angle_gamma   90.00
#
_symmetry.space_group_name_H-M   'P 1'
#
loop_
_entity.id
_entity.type
_entity.pdbx_description
1 polymer ?
#
loop_
_entity_poly.entity_id
_entity_poly.type
_entity_poly.pdbx_seq_one_letter_code
_entity_poly.pdbx_strand_id
1 'polypeptide(L)'
;MRSRRSHRRTPRKRFVDFDLRLEDGQLLLLVSNTFDRAPRMVDGMPVTRHAGHGFGTRSIKLAVERMNGNCQFRINGDRFELRAVM
;
A
#
# COMPACT_ATOMS: atom_id res chain seq x y z
N MET A 1 9.73 -11.39 -42.97
CA MET A 1 10.05 -11.35 -41.52
C MET A 1 9.81 -9.92 -41.00
N ARG A 2 8.66 -9.64 -40.35
CA ARG A 2 8.37 -8.31 -39.78
C ARG A 2 8.69 -8.31 -38.29
N SER A 3 9.71 -7.54 -37.91
CA SER A 3 10.15 -7.30 -36.54
C SER A 3 9.00 -6.75 -35.70
N ARG A 4 8.59 -7.50 -34.68
CA ARG A 4 7.68 -7.04 -33.63
C ARG A 4 8.46 -6.05 -32.75
N ARG A 5 8.33 -4.75 -33.04
CA ARG A 5 8.77 -3.71 -32.10
C ARG A 5 7.91 -3.79 -30.84
N SER A 6 8.49 -4.39 -29.81
CA SER A 6 8.00 -4.27 -28.42
C SER A 6 7.84 -2.80 -28.10
N HIS A 7 6.59 -2.35 -27.94
CA HIS A 7 6.30 -1.04 -27.39
C HIS A 7 6.73 -1.06 -25.93
N ARG A 8 7.98 -0.70 -25.63
CA ARG A 8 8.38 -0.32 -24.28
C ARG A 8 7.61 0.95 -23.93
N ARG A 9 6.48 0.80 -23.24
CA ARG A 9 5.86 1.90 -22.50
C ARG A 9 6.94 2.46 -21.58
N THR A 10 7.21 3.76 -21.67
CA THR A 10 8.02 4.46 -20.68
C THR A 10 7.44 4.14 -19.28
N PRO A 11 8.23 3.64 -18.33
CA PRO A 11 7.74 3.35 -16.99
C PRO A 11 7.08 4.61 -16.42
N ARG A 12 5.83 4.50 -15.92
CA ARG A 12 5.25 5.61 -15.15
C ARG A 12 6.19 5.90 -13.98
N LYS A 13 6.45 7.17 -13.69
CA LYS A 13 7.21 7.56 -12.50
C LYS A 13 6.53 6.96 -11.28
N ARG A 14 7.32 6.29 -10.44
CA ARG A 14 6.85 5.71 -9.18
C ARG A 14 7.12 6.69 -8.06
N PHE A 15 6.11 6.94 -7.24
CA PHE A 15 6.20 7.83 -6.09
C PHE A 15 5.88 7.05 -4.82
N VAL A 16 6.56 7.42 -3.75
CA VAL A 16 6.29 6.98 -2.38
C VAL A 16 6.33 8.22 -1.51
N ASP A 17 5.21 8.53 -0.88
CA ASP A 17 5.08 9.59 0.10
C ASP A 17 5.01 8.96 1.49
N PHE A 18 5.71 9.56 2.43
CA PHE A 18 5.79 9.12 3.82
C PHE A 18 5.55 10.32 4.73
N ASP A 19 4.60 10.19 5.65
CA ASP A 19 4.25 11.21 6.62
C ASP A 19 4.13 10.59 8.00
N LEU A 20 4.72 11.26 8.99
CA LEU A 20 4.70 10.89 10.40
C LEU A 20 4.28 12.11 11.20
N ARG A 21 3.24 11.95 12.03
CA ARG A 21 2.78 13.01 12.93
C ARG A 21 2.59 12.47 14.32
N LEU A 22 2.99 13.24 15.31
CA LEU A 22 2.77 12.95 16.71
C LEU A 22 1.92 14.09 17.30
N GLU A 23 0.68 13.78 17.67
CA GLU A 23 -0.28 14.73 18.23
C GLU A 23 -0.95 14.07 19.43
N ASP A 24 -1.01 14.77 20.58
CA ASP A 24 -1.62 14.28 21.82
C ASP A 24 -1.17 12.87 22.25
N GLY A 25 0.11 12.55 22.01
CA GLY A 25 0.69 11.25 22.33
C GLY A 25 0.31 10.12 21.36
N GLN A 26 -0.44 10.42 20.30
CA GLN A 26 -0.79 9.49 19.22
C GLN A 26 0.10 9.71 18.01
N LEU A 27 0.68 8.62 17.50
CA LEU A 27 1.46 8.58 16.28
C LEU A 27 0.56 8.22 15.09
N LEU A 28 0.46 9.13 14.12
CA LEU A 28 -0.02 8.83 12.78
C LEU A 28 1.17 8.46 11.89
N LEU A 29 1.12 7.26 11.31
CA LEU A 29 1.97 6.82 10.21
C LEU A 29 1.16 6.71 8.93
N LEU A 30 1.56 7.43 7.90
CA LEU A 30 0.96 7.41 6.57
C LEU A 30 2.03 7.08 5.52
N VAL A 31 1.78 6.02 4.76
CA VAL A 31 2.59 5.64 3.59
C VAL A 31 1.67 5.61 2.38
N SER A 32 2.04 6.30 1.30
CA SER A 32 1.26 6.34 0.06
C SER A 32 2.14 6.08 -1.15
N ASN A 33 1.93 4.97 -1.87
CA ASN A 33 2.74 4.64 -3.05
C ASN A 33 1.89 4.46 -4.30
N THR A 34 2.42 4.89 -5.45
CA THR A 34 1.81 4.56 -6.75
C THR A 34 1.84 3.07 -7.02
N PHE A 35 0.83 2.53 -7.71
CA PHE A 35 0.81 1.16 -8.21
C PHE A 35 0.67 1.08 -9.74
N ASP A 36 1.21 0.02 -10.35
CA ASP A 36 1.00 -0.25 -11.79
C ASP A 36 -0.38 -0.88 -12.05
N ARG A 37 -0.89 -1.67 -11.09
CA ARG A 37 -2.24 -2.26 -11.11
C ARG A 37 -2.83 -2.18 -9.71
N ALA A 38 -4.07 -1.70 -9.61
CA ALA A 38 -4.74 -1.52 -8.34
C ALA A 38 -4.81 -2.85 -7.55
N PRO A 39 -4.37 -2.88 -6.29
CA PRO A 39 -4.62 -4.00 -5.38
C PRO A 39 -6.11 -4.30 -5.27
N ARG A 40 -6.47 -5.58 -5.18
CA ARG A 40 -7.84 -5.97 -4.82
C ARG A 40 -7.98 -5.80 -3.31
N MET A 41 -9.04 -5.13 -2.88
CA MET A 41 -9.38 -4.97 -1.47
C MET A 41 -10.54 -5.90 -1.10
N VAL A 42 -10.44 -6.57 0.04
CA VAL A 42 -11.51 -7.38 0.66
C VAL A 42 -11.49 -7.09 2.15
N ASP A 43 -12.63 -6.69 2.71
CA ASP A 43 -12.79 -6.35 4.14
C ASP A 43 -11.72 -5.36 4.66
N GLY A 44 -11.41 -4.34 3.85
CA GLY A 44 -10.42 -3.32 4.18
C GLY A 44 -8.96 -3.76 4.09
N MET A 45 -8.69 -4.99 3.63
CA MET A 45 -7.33 -5.54 3.47
C MET A 45 -6.97 -5.74 2.00
N PRO A 46 -5.72 -5.46 1.59
CA PRO A 46 -5.24 -5.85 0.27
C PRO A 46 -5.09 -7.38 0.22
N VAL A 47 -5.67 -8.00 -0.81
CA VAL A 47 -5.56 -9.43 -1.06
C VAL A 47 -4.72 -9.71 -2.29
N THR A 48 -3.75 -10.62 -2.13
CA THR A 48 -2.96 -11.13 -3.25
C THR A 48 -3.70 -12.25 -3.98
N ARG A 49 -3.41 -12.43 -5.27
CA ARG A 49 -3.81 -13.61 -6.05
C ARG A 49 -2.72 -14.69 -6.10
N HIS A 50 -1.51 -14.34 -5.68
CA HIS A 50 -0.35 -15.23 -5.68
C HIS A 50 -0.16 -15.81 -4.27
N ALA A 51 -0.06 -17.14 -4.18
CA ALA A 51 0.29 -17.84 -2.96
C ALA A 51 1.65 -17.34 -2.44
N GLY A 52 1.79 -17.20 -1.12
CA GLY A 52 3.03 -16.71 -0.51
C GLY A 52 3.16 -15.17 -0.40
N HIS A 53 2.16 -14.40 -0.83
CA HIS A 53 2.16 -12.93 -0.73
C HIS A 53 1.12 -12.42 0.29
N GLY A 54 1.17 -11.12 0.60
CA GLY A 54 0.22 -10.47 1.52
C GLY A 54 0.56 -10.64 3.01
N PHE A 55 1.65 -11.33 3.35
CA PHE A 55 2.13 -11.42 4.73
C PHE A 55 2.53 -10.06 5.28
N GLY A 56 3.18 -9.20 4.48
CA GLY A 56 3.61 -7.87 4.94
C GLY A 56 2.45 -7.02 5.47
N THR A 57 1.34 -6.93 4.73
CA THR A 57 0.18 -6.13 5.13
C THR A 57 -0.56 -6.73 6.32
N ARG A 58 -0.61 -8.07 6.42
CA ARG A 58 -1.16 -8.76 7.60
C ARG A 58 -0.32 -8.54 8.85
N SER A 59 1.01 -8.66 8.74
CA SER A 59 1.93 -8.40 9.84
C SER A 59 1.87 -6.96 10.32
N ILE A 60 1.76 -6.00 9.40
CA ILE A 60 1.57 -4.58 9.75
C ILE A 60 0.27 -4.38 10.52
N LYS A 61 -0.86 -4.89 10.02
CA LYS A 61 -2.14 -4.78 10.73
C LYS A 61 -2.07 -5.38 12.13
N LEU A 62 -1.53 -6.60 12.25
CA LEU A 62 -1.37 -7.28 13.52
C LEU A 62 -0.47 -6.50 14.50
N ALA A 63 0.63 -5.92 14.02
CA ALA A 63 1.53 -5.13 14.86
C ALA A 63 0.84 -3.87 15.41
N VAL A 64 0.10 -3.16 14.55
CA VAL A 64 -0.65 -1.96 14.97
C VAL A 64 -1.77 -2.33 15.95
N GLU A 65 -2.52 -3.40 15.69
CA GLU A 65 -3.56 -3.89 16.60
C GLU A 65 -2.99 -4.30 17.97
N ARG A 66 -1.80 -4.89 18.02
CA ARG A 66 -1.10 -5.23 19.28
C ARG A 66 -0.66 -4.01 20.10
N MET A 67 -0.51 -2.87 19.44
CA MET A 67 -0.23 -1.59 20.10
C MET A 67 -1.50 -0.84 20.50
N ASN A 68 -2.68 -1.51 20.46
CA ASN A 68 -4.00 -0.90 20.62
C ASN A 68 -4.27 0.22 19.59
N GLY A 69 -3.58 0.17 18.46
CA GLY A 69 -3.72 1.12 17.36
C GLY A 69 -4.76 0.69 16.33
N ASN A 70 -5.01 1.57 15.36
CA ASN A 70 -5.89 1.32 14.21
C ASN A 70 -5.09 1.39 12.90
N CYS A 71 -5.28 0.39 12.03
CA CYS A 71 -4.62 0.29 10.73
C CYS A 71 -5.65 0.20 9.61
N GLN A 72 -5.45 1.00 8.56
CA GLN A 72 -6.29 1.01 7.39
C GLN A 72 -5.48 1.05 6.10
N PHE A 73 -5.94 0.26 5.14
CA PHE A 73 -5.44 0.28 3.78
C PHE A 73 -6.51 0.85 2.85
N ARG A 74 -6.12 1.74 1.94
CA ARG A 74 -7.05 2.39 1.00
C ARG A 74 -6.45 2.48 -0.40
N ILE A 75 -7.33 2.63 -1.38
CA ILE A 75 -6.98 3.02 -2.75
C ILE A 75 -7.48 4.44 -2.95
N ASN A 76 -6.58 5.35 -3.31
CA ASN A 76 -6.89 6.75 -3.57
C ASN A 76 -6.25 7.15 -4.91
N GLY A 77 -7.06 7.26 -5.97
CA GLY A 77 -6.54 7.48 -7.32
C GLY A 77 -5.58 6.37 -7.77
N ASP A 78 -4.33 6.74 -8.09
CA ASP A 78 -3.27 5.80 -8.44
C ASP A 78 -2.39 5.38 -7.25
N ARG A 79 -2.80 5.74 -6.03
CA ARG A 79 -2.06 5.48 -4.78
C ARG A 79 -2.70 4.37 -3.94
N PHE A 80 -1.85 3.50 -3.41
CA PHE A 80 -2.16 2.61 -2.31
C PHE A 80 -1.67 3.27 -1.02
N GLU A 81 -2.59 3.47 -0.07
CA GLU A 81 -2.33 4.16 1.18
C GLU A 81 -2.42 3.20 2.36
N LEU A 82 -1.43 3.24 3.24
CA LEU A 82 -1.45 2.67 4.58
C LEU A 82 -1.55 3.83 5.56
N ARG A 83 -2.57 3.81 6.43
CA ARG A 83 -2.71 4.69 7.57
C ARG A 83 -2.69 3.85 8.86
N ALA A 84 -1.78 4.14 9.77
CA ALA A 84 -1.75 3.55 11.09
C ALA A 84 -1.76 4.65 12.16
N VAL A 85 -2.60 4.51 13.17
CA VAL A 85 -2.62 5.36 14.37
C VAL A 85 -2.34 4.48 15.58
N MET A 86 -1.39 4.86 16.41
CA MET A 86 -0.98 4.10 17.61
C MET A 86 -0.49 5.04 18.71
#